data_AF-A0A8T4UW59-F1
#
_entry.id   AF-A0A8T4UW59-F1
#
_cell.length_a   1.000
_cell.length_b   1.000
_cell.length_c   1.000
_cell.angle_alpha   90.00
_cell.angle_beta   90.00
_cell.angle_gamma   90.00
#
_symmetry.space_group_name_H-M   'P 1'
#
loop_
_entity.id
_entity.type
_entity.pdbx_description
1 polymer ?
#
loop_
_entity_poly.entity_id
_entity_poly.type
_entity_poly.pdbx_seq_one_letter_code
_entity_poly.pdbx_strand_id
1 'polypeptide(L)'
;MSSNQSLKEKLLEFSKEEPNRVRHRLELGEEISANLHAGCFVYFIDDIEIYKRIGNSDDPNEFYLAVGQALKPISMENLPRVFPSNERINGRIKAPFSRTVNERLGDCLEKSILVQLGSQVYTDSFLITGLFLHDEIRRFYPHAFNIVYHDGISYLVDAQNPVIFHVNETRTEVSYAVPVSGFDGKKFEIEERWRLGRSYFLDFPIE
;
A
#
# COMPACT_ATOMS: atom_id res chain seq x y z
N MET A 1 -9.67 25.49 19.40
CA MET A 1 -9.99 25.77 17.99
C MET A 1 -9.23 24.74 17.17
N SER A 2 -9.89 23.67 16.76
CA SER A 2 -9.29 22.62 15.93
C SER A 2 -9.50 23.03 14.48
N SER A 3 -8.43 23.21 13.71
CA SER A 3 -8.55 23.50 12.28
C SER A 3 -9.17 22.28 11.59
N ASN A 4 -10.29 22.49 10.89
CA ASN A 4 -10.89 21.54 9.96
C ASN A 4 -10.00 21.38 8.72
N GLN A 5 -8.76 20.94 8.91
CA GLN A 5 -7.84 20.63 7.83
C GLN A 5 -8.31 19.32 7.19
N SER A 6 -8.49 19.34 5.87
CA SER A 6 -8.95 18.17 5.11
C SER A 6 -7.96 17.01 5.27
N LEU A 7 -8.44 15.77 5.12
CA LEU A 7 -7.59 14.57 5.16
C LEU A 7 -6.38 14.71 4.22
N LYS A 8 -6.60 15.27 3.02
CA LYS A 8 -5.55 15.50 2.02
C LYS A 8 -4.46 16.43 2.53
N GLU A 9 -4.82 17.57 3.10
CA GLU A 9 -3.86 18.53 3.63
C GLU A 9 -3.04 17.94 4.78
N LYS A 10 -3.68 17.16 5.66
CA LYS A 10 -2.97 16.44 6.73
C LYS A 10 -1.96 15.44 6.16
N LEU A 11 -2.36 14.61 5.19
CA LEU A 11 -1.46 13.63 4.58
C LEU A 11 -0.32 14.29 3.78
N LEU A 12 -0.57 15.45 3.14
CA LEU A 12 0.48 16.23 2.50
C LEU A 12 1.51 16.74 3.50
N GLU A 13 1.08 17.20 4.67
CA GLU A 13 1.97 17.63 5.75
C GLU A 13 2.80 16.45 6.27
N PHE A 14 2.15 15.33 6.62
CA PHE A 14 2.84 14.10 7.02
C PHE A 14 3.81 13.59 5.96
N SER A 15 3.51 13.74 4.67
CA SER A 15 4.43 13.29 3.61
C SER A 15 5.72 14.10 3.55
N LYS A 16 5.73 15.34 4.04
CA LYS A 16 6.92 16.18 4.12
C LYS A 16 7.71 15.92 5.39
N GLU A 17 7.02 15.67 6.50
CA GLU A 17 7.63 15.43 7.81
C GLU A 17 8.16 14.00 7.97
N GLU A 18 7.38 13.03 7.50
CA GLU A 18 7.64 11.59 7.64
C GLU A 18 7.53 10.87 6.27
N PRO A 19 8.38 11.22 5.28
CA PRO A 19 8.31 10.68 3.92
C PRO A 19 8.53 9.16 3.86
N ASN A 20 9.12 8.56 4.89
CA ASN A 20 9.25 7.12 4.98
C ASN A 20 7.94 6.39 5.30
N ARG A 21 6.95 7.10 5.83
CA ARG A 21 5.65 6.53 6.23
C ARG A 21 4.52 6.95 5.34
N VAL A 22 4.48 8.21 4.93
CA VAL A 22 3.46 8.74 4.03
C VAL A 22 4.16 9.30 2.81
N ARG A 23 3.81 8.81 1.61
CA ARG A 23 4.34 9.31 0.35
C ARG A 23 3.20 9.75 -0.54
N HIS A 24 3.19 11.03 -0.93
CA HIS A 24 2.16 11.58 -1.82
C HIS A 24 2.36 11.16 -3.29
N ARG A 25 3.60 11.00 -3.73
CA ARG A 25 3.92 10.53 -5.08
C ARG A 25 5.17 9.67 -5.01
N LEU A 26 5.32 8.79 -5.98
CA LEU A 26 6.56 8.07 -6.22
C LEU A 26 7.24 8.63 -7.47
N GLU A 27 8.54 8.85 -7.38
CA GLU A 27 9.35 9.36 -8.47
C GLU A 27 10.40 8.33 -8.94
N LEU A 28 10.86 8.48 -10.18
CA LEU A 28 11.94 7.66 -10.72
C LEU A 28 13.21 7.86 -9.89
N GLY A 29 13.83 6.76 -9.47
CA GLY A 29 15.01 6.73 -8.61
C GLY A 29 14.70 6.79 -7.11
N GLU A 30 13.45 7.05 -6.72
CA GLU A 30 13.06 7.10 -5.31
C GLU A 30 13.29 5.75 -4.62
N GLU A 31 13.83 5.80 -3.40
CA GLU A 31 14.12 4.62 -2.58
C GLU A 31 13.01 4.35 -1.55
N ILE A 32 12.58 3.09 -1.48
CA ILE A 32 11.54 2.63 -0.55
C ILE A 32 12.07 1.44 0.23
N SER A 33 12.03 1.53 1.56
CA SER A 33 12.52 0.46 2.43
C SER A 33 11.55 -0.71 2.47
N ALA A 34 12.00 -1.88 2.04
CA ALA A 34 11.22 -3.11 2.10
C ALA A 34 11.24 -3.67 3.53
N ASN A 35 10.08 -3.71 4.18
CA ASN A 35 9.98 -4.06 5.60
C ASN A 35 9.99 -5.59 5.85
N LEU A 36 10.66 -6.35 4.98
CA LEU A 36 10.78 -7.81 5.09
C LEU A 36 11.76 -8.23 6.20
N HIS A 37 12.77 -7.40 6.46
CA HIS A 37 13.81 -7.63 7.47
C HIS A 37 14.36 -6.30 8.00
N ALA A 38 13.62 -5.60 8.86
CA ALA A 38 14.09 -4.47 9.67
C ALA A 38 15.05 -3.46 8.94
N GLY A 39 14.74 -3.12 7.68
CA GLY A 39 15.51 -2.13 6.90
C GLY A 39 16.74 -2.65 6.14
N CYS A 40 16.95 -3.97 6.01
CA CYS A 40 18.05 -4.53 5.22
C CYS A 40 17.85 -4.48 3.71
N PHE A 41 16.62 -4.27 3.23
CA PHE A 41 16.27 -4.32 1.82
C PHE A 41 15.63 -3.01 1.36
N VAL A 42 15.99 -2.55 0.17
CA VAL A 42 15.53 -1.28 -0.40
C VAL A 42 15.18 -1.49 -1.87
N TYR A 43 13.98 -1.08 -2.26
CA TYR A 43 13.64 -0.89 -3.66
C TYR A 43 14.06 0.49 -4.12
N PHE A 44 14.43 0.62 -5.40
CA PHE A 44 14.33 1.90 -6.09
C PHE A 44 13.34 1.81 -7.24
N ILE A 45 12.59 2.87 -7.46
CA ILE A 45 11.65 2.94 -8.58
C ILE A 45 12.43 3.15 -9.87
N ASP A 46 12.59 2.10 -10.66
CA ASP A 46 13.34 2.11 -11.92
C ASP A 46 12.46 2.23 -13.18
N ASP A 47 11.16 2.03 -13.01
CA ASP A 47 10.15 2.15 -14.06
C ASP A 47 8.83 2.65 -13.44
N ILE A 48 8.45 3.91 -13.75
CA ILE A 48 7.24 4.53 -13.21
C ILE A 48 5.95 3.94 -13.83
N GLU A 49 6.07 3.29 -14.98
CA GLU A 49 4.95 2.70 -15.71
C GLU A 49 4.83 1.18 -15.49
N ILE A 50 5.64 0.61 -14.60
CA ILE A 50 5.66 -0.84 -14.33
C ILE A 50 4.30 -1.40 -13.92
N TYR A 51 3.44 -0.56 -13.32
CA TYR A 51 2.07 -0.93 -12.95
C TYR A 51 1.22 -1.38 -14.16
N LYS A 52 1.50 -0.86 -15.36
CA LYS A 52 0.81 -1.23 -16.60
C LYS A 52 1.00 -2.70 -16.97
N ARG A 53 2.03 -3.37 -16.43
CA ARG A 53 2.24 -4.83 -16.63
C ARG A 53 1.24 -5.70 -15.88
N ILE A 54 0.59 -5.16 -14.86
CA ILE A 54 -0.41 -5.86 -14.06
C ILE A 54 -1.76 -5.83 -14.78
N GLY A 55 -2.14 -4.66 -15.28
CA GLY A 55 -3.38 -4.43 -16.02
C GLY A 55 -3.54 -2.94 -16.33
N ASN A 56 -4.34 -2.65 -17.36
CA ASN A 56 -4.66 -1.29 -17.82
C ASN A 56 -6.18 -1.07 -17.82
N SER A 57 -6.89 -1.48 -16.76
CA SER A 57 -8.32 -1.19 -16.65
C SER A 57 -8.54 0.28 -16.30
N ASP A 58 -9.52 0.90 -16.95
CA ASP A 58 -9.98 2.25 -16.61
C ASP A 58 -10.85 2.25 -15.33
N ASP A 59 -11.32 1.07 -14.87
CA ASP A 59 -11.98 0.92 -13.58
C ASP A 59 -10.93 0.75 -12.46
N PRO A 60 -10.85 1.70 -11.50
CA PRO A 60 -9.92 1.62 -10.39
C PRO A 60 -10.09 0.34 -9.55
N ASN A 61 -11.31 -0.15 -9.36
CA ASN A 61 -11.55 -1.35 -8.56
C ASN A 61 -11.01 -2.62 -9.22
N GLU A 62 -11.18 -2.75 -10.54
CA GLU A 62 -10.57 -3.84 -11.29
C GLU A 62 -9.05 -3.77 -11.24
N PHE A 63 -8.47 -2.58 -11.37
CA PHE A 63 -7.02 -2.37 -11.24
C PHE A 63 -6.50 -2.78 -9.86
N TYR A 64 -7.14 -2.33 -8.77
CA TYR A 64 -6.72 -2.67 -7.41
C TYR A 64 -6.80 -4.17 -7.13
N LEU A 65 -7.86 -4.83 -7.62
CA LEU A 65 -8.00 -6.27 -7.51
C LEU A 65 -6.91 -7.01 -8.31
N ALA A 66 -6.62 -6.57 -9.53
CA ALA A 66 -5.56 -7.13 -10.35
C ALA A 66 -4.19 -7.03 -9.67
N VAL A 67 -3.88 -5.89 -9.04
CA VAL A 67 -2.67 -5.74 -8.20
C VAL A 67 -2.64 -6.75 -7.05
N GLY A 68 -3.76 -6.91 -6.35
CA GLY A 68 -3.88 -7.87 -5.25
C GLY A 68 -3.59 -9.31 -5.65
N GLN A 69 -3.99 -9.69 -6.86
CA GLN A 69 -3.86 -11.04 -7.41
C GLN A 69 -2.54 -11.30 -8.14
N ALA A 70 -1.85 -10.25 -8.58
CA ALA A 70 -0.68 -10.40 -9.44
C ALA A 70 0.60 -10.83 -8.70
N LEU A 71 0.72 -10.48 -7.42
CA LEU A 71 1.93 -10.74 -6.62
C LEU A 71 1.67 -11.78 -5.53
N LYS A 72 2.56 -12.78 -5.47
CA LYS A 72 2.61 -13.79 -4.39
C LYS A 72 3.61 -13.37 -3.31
N PRO A 73 3.42 -13.76 -2.04
CA PRO A 73 4.35 -13.42 -0.97
C PRO A 73 5.81 -13.80 -1.26
N ILE A 74 6.74 -12.94 -0.81
CA ILE A 74 8.17 -13.23 -0.87
C ILE A 74 8.51 -14.18 0.29
N SER A 75 9.10 -15.32 -0.03
CA SER A 75 9.61 -16.29 0.94
C SER A 75 11.14 -16.26 0.98
N MET A 76 11.75 -16.81 2.03
CA MET A 76 13.22 -16.90 2.13
C MET A 76 13.85 -17.64 0.95
N GLU A 77 13.13 -18.59 0.35
CA GLU A 77 13.60 -19.36 -0.81
C GLU A 77 13.65 -18.50 -2.09
N ASN A 78 12.66 -17.62 -2.29
CA ASN A 78 12.55 -16.82 -3.50
C ASN A 78 13.13 -15.41 -3.36
N LEU A 79 13.51 -15.00 -2.14
CA LEU A 79 14.12 -13.71 -1.84
C LEU A 79 15.32 -13.36 -2.76
N PRO A 80 16.25 -14.30 -3.08
CA PRO A 80 17.37 -14.00 -3.98
C PRO A 80 16.97 -13.63 -5.42
N ARG A 81 15.74 -13.96 -5.84
CA ARG A 81 15.22 -13.60 -7.18
C ARG A 81 14.92 -12.10 -7.27
N VAL A 82 14.35 -11.55 -6.20
CA VAL A 82 14.04 -10.12 -6.08
C VAL A 82 15.30 -9.33 -5.68
N PHE A 83 16.05 -9.83 -4.69
CA PHE A 83 17.24 -9.19 -4.13
C PHE A 83 18.49 -10.06 -4.30
N PRO A 84 19.08 -10.11 -5.51
CA PRO A 84 20.34 -10.82 -5.73
C PRO A 84 21.43 -10.09 -4.92
N SER A 85 22.04 -10.81 -4.01
CA SER A 85 22.86 -10.36 -2.87
C SER A 85 24.10 -9.48 -3.14
N ASN A 86 24.30 -8.98 -4.35
CA ASN A 86 25.57 -8.43 -4.81
C ASN A 86 25.65 -6.90 -4.69
N GLU A 87 24.53 -6.19 -4.69
CA GLU A 87 24.50 -4.72 -4.61
C GLU A 87 24.09 -4.29 -3.21
N ARG A 88 25.06 -3.74 -2.45
CA ARG A 88 24.81 -3.19 -1.10
C ARG A 88 25.19 -1.72 -1.06
N ILE A 89 24.28 -0.87 -0.60
CA ILE A 89 24.52 0.55 -0.34
C ILE A 89 24.20 0.81 1.13
N ASN A 90 25.15 1.38 1.87
CA ASN A 90 25.02 1.62 3.32
C ASN A 90 24.60 0.36 4.10
N GLY A 91 25.10 -0.82 3.69
CA GLY A 91 24.78 -2.11 4.30
C GLY A 91 23.45 -2.74 3.88
N ARG A 92 22.61 -2.03 3.10
CA ARG A 92 21.30 -2.50 2.62
C ARG A 92 21.40 -3.09 1.23
N ILE A 93 20.70 -4.19 0.97
CA ILE A 93 20.60 -4.80 -0.36
C ILE A 93 19.57 -4.00 -1.16
N LYS A 94 20.03 -3.41 -2.26
CA LYS A 94 19.21 -2.57 -3.13
C LYS A 94 18.81 -3.35 -4.38
N ALA A 95 17.56 -3.23 -4.81
CA ALA A 95 17.08 -3.84 -6.05
C ALA A 95 16.10 -2.92 -6.80
N PRO A 96 16.07 -2.98 -8.15
CA PRO A 96 15.04 -2.29 -8.92
C PRO A 96 13.66 -2.86 -8.57
N PHE A 97 12.68 -1.99 -8.33
CA PHE A 97 11.31 -2.41 -8.02
C PHE A 97 10.70 -3.27 -9.13
N SER A 98 11.04 -3.01 -10.40
CA SER A 98 10.57 -3.79 -11.54
C SER A 98 10.85 -5.29 -11.43
N ARG A 99 11.91 -5.71 -10.71
CA ARG A 99 12.19 -7.13 -10.45
C ARG A 99 11.05 -7.81 -9.70
N THR A 100 10.50 -7.16 -8.69
CA THR A 100 9.41 -7.73 -7.88
C THR A 100 8.19 -8.02 -8.76
N VAL A 101 7.88 -7.10 -9.68
CA VAL A 101 6.78 -7.23 -10.63
C VAL A 101 7.05 -8.34 -11.63
N ASN A 102 8.27 -8.40 -12.18
CA ASN A 102 8.66 -9.40 -13.16
C ASN A 102 8.68 -10.82 -12.59
N GLU A 103 9.13 -10.98 -11.35
CA GLU A 103 9.10 -12.27 -10.64
C GLU A 103 7.71 -12.62 -10.09
N ARG A 104 6.75 -11.67 -10.14
CA ARG A 104 5.42 -11.78 -9.53
C ARG A 104 5.46 -12.08 -8.04
N LEU A 105 6.38 -11.42 -7.34
CA LEU A 105 6.60 -11.58 -5.91
C LEU A 105 6.42 -10.24 -5.19
N GLY A 106 5.73 -10.26 -4.05
CA GLY A 106 5.48 -9.09 -3.23
C GLY A 106 4.26 -9.27 -2.31
N ASP A 107 4.28 -8.56 -1.20
CA ASP A 107 3.23 -8.50 -0.20
C ASP A 107 2.61 -7.08 -0.17
N CYS A 108 2.16 -6.62 1.00
CA CYS A 108 1.44 -5.36 1.16
C CYS A 108 2.20 -4.15 0.61
N LEU A 109 3.52 -4.05 0.83
CA LEU A 109 4.30 -2.90 0.37
C LEU A 109 4.39 -2.85 -1.16
N GLU A 110 4.78 -3.95 -1.80
CA GLU A 110 4.95 -3.99 -3.25
C GLU A 110 3.61 -3.75 -3.96
N LYS A 111 2.52 -4.31 -3.43
CA LYS A 111 1.17 -4.03 -3.93
C LYS A 111 0.78 -2.56 -3.73
N SER A 112 1.09 -1.98 -2.58
CA SER A 112 0.81 -0.56 -2.31
C SER A 112 1.62 0.39 -3.19
N ILE A 113 2.86 0.03 -3.55
CA ILE A 113 3.69 0.74 -4.54
C ILE A 113 3.00 0.69 -5.92
N LEU A 114 2.52 -0.48 -6.35
CA LEU A 114 1.81 -0.61 -7.63
C LEU A 114 0.52 0.22 -7.68
N VAL A 115 -0.28 0.18 -6.60
CA VAL A 115 -1.47 1.03 -6.47
C VAL A 115 -1.09 2.50 -6.55
N GLN A 116 -0.04 2.93 -5.83
CA GLN A 116 0.41 4.32 -5.84
C GLN A 116 0.83 4.77 -7.24
N LEU A 117 1.65 3.98 -7.93
CA LEU A 117 2.13 4.29 -9.29
C LEU A 117 0.99 4.39 -10.30
N GLY A 118 -0.02 3.51 -10.20
CA GLY A 118 -1.18 3.55 -11.09
C GLY A 118 -2.13 4.70 -10.79
N SER A 119 -2.47 4.92 -9.51
CA SER A 119 -3.43 5.94 -9.10
C SER A 119 -2.90 7.36 -9.28
N GLN A 120 -1.60 7.61 -9.05
CA GLN A 120 -1.01 8.95 -9.11
C GLN A 120 -1.01 9.59 -10.51
N VAL A 121 -1.37 8.83 -11.54
CA VAL A 121 -1.50 9.28 -12.93
C VAL A 121 -2.74 10.14 -13.12
N TYR A 122 -3.85 9.77 -12.45
CA TYR A 122 -5.16 10.38 -12.68
C TYR A 122 -5.66 11.17 -11.48
N THR A 123 -5.09 10.93 -10.30
CA THR A 123 -5.56 11.56 -9.08
C THR A 123 -4.46 11.67 -8.03
N ASP A 124 -4.73 12.40 -6.97
CA ASP A 124 -3.91 12.36 -5.77
C ASP A 124 -4.07 10.99 -5.08
N SER A 125 -2.96 10.45 -4.62
CA SER A 125 -2.94 9.25 -3.81
C SER A 125 -1.79 9.29 -2.83
N PHE A 126 -1.88 8.56 -1.73
CA PHE A 126 -0.80 8.45 -0.75
C PHE A 126 -0.51 6.99 -0.50
N LEU A 127 0.76 6.60 -0.59
CA LEU A 127 1.24 5.34 -0.06
C LEU A 127 1.49 5.52 1.44
N ILE A 128 0.95 4.61 2.24
CA ILE A 128 1.08 4.64 3.69
C ILE A 128 1.71 3.34 4.15
N THR A 129 2.85 3.42 4.84
CA THR A 129 3.41 2.31 5.62
C THR A 129 3.08 2.53 7.08
N GLY A 130 2.16 1.73 7.60
CA GLY A 130 1.63 1.86 8.96
C GLY A 130 1.31 0.50 9.54
N LEU A 131 0.16 0.40 10.22
CA LEU A 131 -0.29 -0.81 10.87
C LEU A 131 -1.72 -1.18 10.45
N PHE A 132 -1.96 -2.49 10.45
CA PHE A 132 -3.25 -3.12 10.25
C PHE A 132 -3.64 -3.92 11.49
N LEU A 133 -4.92 -3.86 11.86
CA LEU A 133 -5.52 -4.65 12.94
C LEU A 133 -6.82 -5.28 12.43
N HIS A 134 -6.97 -6.59 12.62
CA HIS A 134 -8.25 -7.28 12.44
C HIS A 134 -8.85 -7.63 13.80
N ASP A 135 -10.14 -7.32 14.01
CA ASP A 135 -10.84 -7.47 15.29
C ASP A 135 -10.78 -8.90 15.86
N GLU A 136 -10.73 -9.90 14.98
CA GLU A 136 -10.64 -11.31 15.36
C GLU A 136 -9.25 -11.71 15.87
N ILE A 137 -8.20 -11.13 15.28
CA ILE A 137 -6.81 -11.50 15.57
C ILE A 137 -6.26 -10.67 16.75
N ARG A 138 -6.80 -9.46 16.96
CA ARG A 138 -6.44 -8.53 18.04
C ARG A 138 -4.94 -8.25 18.17
N ARG A 139 -4.22 -8.26 17.05
CA ARG A 139 -2.79 -7.93 16.96
C ARG A 139 -2.53 -6.95 15.82
N PHE A 140 -1.65 -5.98 16.08
CA PHE A 140 -1.15 -5.07 15.05
C PHE A 140 -0.10 -5.76 14.17
N TYR A 141 -0.25 -5.57 12.87
CA TYR A 141 0.68 -6.03 11.84
C TYR A 141 1.25 -4.83 11.09
N PRO A 142 2.57 -4.75 10.87
CA PRO A 142 3.13 -3.84 9.89
C PRO A 142 2.45 -4.07 8.54
N HIS A 143 1.96 -3.00 7.93
CA HIS A 143 1.17 -3.07 6.71
C HIS A 143 1.41 -1.86 5.83
N ALA A 144 1.13 -2.02 4.54
CA ALA A 144 1.10 -0.91 3.61
C ALA A 144 -0.22 -0.87 2.83
N PHE A 145 -0.76 0.33 2.69
CA PHE A 145 -2.06 0.60 2.06
C PHE A 145 -2.04 2.00 1.44
N ASN A 146 -3.08 2.35 0.68
CA ASN A 146 -3.15 3.63 0.01
C ASN A 146 -4.38 4.43 0.44
N ILE A 147 -4.26 5.76 0.43
CA ILE A 147 -5.40 6.66 0.38
C ILE A 147 -5.47 7.24 -1.03
N VAL A 148 -6.54 6.98 -1.77
CA VAL A 148 -6.74 7.44 -3.15
C VAL A 148 -7.94 8.38 -3.20
N TYR A 149 -7.80 9.50 -3.90
CA TYR A 149 -8.88 10.48 -4.05
C TYR A 149 -9.62 10.20 -5.36
N HIS A 150 -10.94 10.10 -5.35
CA HIS A 150 -11.71 9.93 -6.59
C HIS A 150 -13.08 10.59 -6.41
N ASP A 151 -13.51 11.39 -7.39
CA ASP A 151 -14.78 12.12 -7.37
C ASP A 151 -15.06 12.90 -6.07
N GLY A 152 -14.01 13.51 -5.51
CA GLY A 152 -14.09 14.29 -4.26
C GLY A 152 -14.19 13.45 -2.98
N ILE A 153 -14.14 12.13 -3.07
CA ILE A 153 -14.16 11.19 -1.95
C ILE A 153 -12.75 10.62 -1.75
N SER A 154 -12.35 10.41 -0.49
CA SER A 154 -11.11 9.71 -0.15
C SER A 154 -11.40 8.24 0.12
N TYR A 155 -10.64 7.34 -0.49
CA TYR A 155 -10.79 5.90 -0.35
C TYR A 155 -9.54 5.30 0.28
N LEU A 156 -9.71 4.45 1.28
CA LEU A 156 -8.64 3.54 1.72
C LEU A 156 -8.66 2.32 0.82
N VAL A 157 -7.53 2.05 0.19
CA VAL A 157 -7.33 0.92 -0.72
C VAL A 157 -6.32 -0.04 -0.09
N ASP A 158 -6.75 -1.27 0.16
CA ASP A 158 -5.91 -2.37 0.63
C ASP A 158 -5.90 -3.50 -0.40
N ALA A 159 -4.88 -3.50 -1.26
CA ALA A 159 -4.72 -4.52 -2.29
C ALA A 159 -4.20 -5.87 -1.74
N GLN A 160 -3.65 -5.91 -0.52
CA GLN A 160 -3.21 -7.18 0.07
C GLN A 160 -4.38 -7.98 0.62
N ASN A 161 -5.37 -7.30 1.20
CA ASN A 161 -6.53 -7.93 1.83
C ASN A 161 -7.82 -7.61 1.05
N PRO A 162 -8.13 -8.29 -0.06
CA PRO A 162 -9.41 -8.10 -0.74
C PRO A 162 -10.59 -8.50 0.18
N VAL A 163 -11.81 -8.10 -0.19
CA VAL A 163 -13.01 -8.68 0.41
C VAL A 163 -13.31 -10.00 -0.28
N ILE A 164 -13.51 -11.05 0.50
CA ILE A 164 -13.76 -12.40 0.02
C ILE A 164 -15.17 -12.78 0.43
N PHE A 165 -15.99 -13.19 -0.53
CA PHE A 165 -17.31 -13.75 -0.29
C PHE A 165 -17.56 -14.96 -1.19
N HIS A 166 -18.55 -15.77 -0.84
CA HIS A 166 -18.91 -16.96 -1.59
C HIS A 166 -20.27 -16.75 -2.28
N VAL A 167 -20.30 -16.87 -3.60
CA VAL A 167 -21.53 -16.86 -4.41
C VAL A 167 -21.68 -18.23 -5.04
N ASN A 168 -22.75 -18.96 -4.70
CA ASN A 168 -22.98 -20.32 -5.22
C ASN A 168 -21.75 -21.22 -5.09
N GLU A 169 -21.17 -21.30 -3.88
CA GLU A 169 -19.94 -22.04 -3.56
C GLU A 169 -18.65 -21.52 -4.23
N THR A 170 -18.75 -20.53 -5.11
CA THR A 170 -17.60 -19.93 -5.80
C THR A 170 -17.03 -18.78 -4.95
N ARG A 171 -15.74 -18.89 -4.61
CA ARG A 171 -15.00 -17.82 -3.94
C ARG A 171 -14.80 -16.64 -4.90
N THR A 172 -15.39 -15.50 -4.55
CA THR A 172 -15.26 -14.25 -5.28
C THR A 172 -14.44 -13.27 -4.45
N GLU A 173 -13.49 -12.61 -5.10
CA GLU A 173 -12.69 -11.54 -4.50
C GLU A 173 -13.08 -10.21 -5.13
N VAL A 174 -13.19 -9.18 -4.31
CA VAL A 174 -13.31 -7.79 -4.76
C VAL A 174 -12.30 -6.92 -4.03
N SER A 175 -11.87 -5.82 -4.66
CA SER A 175 -10.96 -4.86 -4.03
C SER A 175 -11.53 -4.37 -2.70
N TYR A 176 -10.68 -4.19 -1.69
CA TYR A 176 -11.04 -3.41 -0.52
C TYR A 176 -10.70 -1.95 -0.79
N ALA A 177 -11.67 -1.19 -1.30
CA ALA A 177 -11.58 0.24 -1.55
C ALA A 177 -12.80 0.92 -0.89
N VAL A 178 -12.61 1.50 0.30
CA VAL A 178 -13.71 2.00 1.14
C VAL A 178 -13.57 3.49 1.45
N PRO A 179 -14.67 4.26 1.54
CA PRO A 179 -14.60 5.66 1.92
C PRO A 179 -13.97 5.86 3.31
N VAL A 180 -13.12 6.87 3.42
CA VAL A 180 -12.52 7.33 4.68
C VAL A 180 -13.10 8.69 5.03
N SER A 181 -13.69 8.79 6.22
CA SER A 181 -14.32 10.03 6.70
C SER A 181 -13.30 10.99 7.32
N GLY A 182 -12.16 10.48 7.79
CA GLY A 182 -11.21 11.28 8.53
C GLY A 182 -9.93 10.56 8.93
N PHE A 183 -9.05 11.33 9.57
CA PHE A 183 -7.80 10.87 10.18
C PHE A 183 -7.52 11.73 11.41
N ASP A 184 -7.35 11.08 12.55
CA ASP A 184 -7.12 11.75 13.84
C ASP A 184 -5.64 12.04 14.14
N GLY A 185 -4.74 11.69 13.21
CA GLY A 185 -3.28 11.76 13.39
C GLY A 185 -2.64 10.39 13.65
N LYS A 186 -3.42 9.38 14.02
CA LYS A 186 -2.96 8.01 14.26
C LYS A 186 -3.79 6.98 13.53
N LYS A 187 -5.11 7.12 13.48
CA LYS A 187 -6.06 6.14 12.95
C LYS A 187 -6.89 6.74 11.81
N PHE A 188 -7.12 5.93 10.78
CA PHE A 188 -8.06 6.26 9.71
C PHE A 188 -9.50 5.93 10.12
N GLU A 189 -10.40 6.88 9.91
CA GLU A 189 -11.81 6.72 10.26
C GLU A 189 -12.58 6.12 9.07
N ILE A 190 -13.10 4.91 9.28
CA ILE A 190 -13.93 4.17 8.32
C ILE A 190 -15.24 3.86 9.02
N GLU A 191 -16.38 4.13 8.37
CA GLU A 191 -17.69 3.79 8.92
C GLU A 191 -17.83 2.27 9.11
N GLU A 192 -18.49 1.86 10.20
CA GLU A 192 -18.57 0.46 10.64
C GLU A 192 -19.05 -0.50 9.53
N ARG A 193 -20.03 -0.05 8.70
CA ARG A 193 -20.57 -0.84 7.58
C ARG A 193 -19.54 -1.23 6.53
N TRP A 194 -18.48 -0.44 6.37
CA TRP A 194 -17.39 -0.68 5.42
C TRP A 194 -16.15 -1.29 6.08
N ARG A 195 -16.06 -1.17 7.40
CA ARG A 195 -14.88 -1.53 8.18
C ARG A 195 -14.57 -3.03 8.10
N LEU A 196 -15.59 -3.89 8.09
CA LEU A 196 -15.45 -5.36 8.03
C LEU A 196 -14.43 -5.89 9.06
N GLY A 197 -14.44 -5.34 10.28
CA GLY A 197 -13.51 -5.71 11.35
C GLY A 197 -12.06 -5.25 11.17
N ARG A 198 -11.78 -4.35 10.21
CA ARG A 198 -10.42 -3.87 9.88
C ARG A 198 -10.17 -2.49 10.47
N SER A 199 -8.99 -2.24 11.01
CA SER A 199 -8.57 -0.92 11.45
C SER A 199 -7.18 -0.62 10.92
N TYR A 200 -7.00 0.62 10.43
CA TYR A 200 -5.77 1.07 9.79
C TYR A 200 -5.20 2.25 10.58
N PHE A 201 -3.90 2.20 10.82
CA PHE A 201 -3.20 3.18 11.64
C PHE A 201 -1.92 3.61 10.95
N LEU A 202 -1.51 4.86 11.17
CA LEU A 202 -0.19 5.33 10.81
C LEU A 202 0.85 4.78 11.83
N ASP A 203 0.54 4.81 13.13
CA ASP A 203 1.40 4.36 14.23
C ASP A 203 0.68 3.47 15.24
N PHE A 204 1.45 2.86 16.14
CA PHE A 204 0.91 2.22 17.33
C PHE A 204 0.13 3.25 18.14
N PRO A 205 -1.10 2.94 18.56
CA PRO A 205 -1.76 3.72 19.58
C PRO A 205 -0.97 3.55 20.88
N ILE A 206 -0.15 4.55 21.22
CA ILE A 206 0.45 4.66 22.55
C ILE A 206 -0.70 5.02 23.51
N GLU A 207 -0.93 4.17 24.51
CA GLU A 207 -1.78 4.42 25.68
C GLU A 207 -1.19 5.50 26.59
#